data_AF-A0A4Q5V2P3-F1
#
_entry.id   AF-A0A4Q5V2P3-F1
#
_cell.length_a   1.000
_cell.length_b   1.000
_cell.length_c   1.000
_cell.angle_alpha   90.00
_cell.angle_beta   90.00
_cell.angle_gamma   90.00
#
_symmetry.space_group_name_H-M   'P 1'
#
loop_
_entity.id
_entity.type
_entity.pdbx_description
1 polymer ?
#
loop_
_entity_poly.entity_id
_entity_poly.type
_entity_poly.pdbx_seq_one_letter_code
_entity_poly.pdbx_strand_id
1 'polypeptide(L)'
;MKLLLYILFFFPIVVAAQSSDFIILKKKGKTVRNIFAGSNIAFVTTNGAYRDAYINAIKNDSIYLQEFVVNRIMTTFGTYILDTPGSFRYTYHYKQIGAFGAPAQRGFNISGSGAALMGGGALLTIASGISYLADKEKFSPGLLAAAVGLGGLGYLMNSSSSKGMTIGKKYTLQYMKMQ
;
A
#
# COMPACT_ATOMS: atom_id res chain seq x y z
N MET A 1 -28.60 -32.09 -42.90
CA MET A 1 -27.86 -31.78 -41.66
C MET A 1 -26.52 -31.06 -41.90
N LYS A 2 -25.71 -31.43 -42.92
CA LYS A 2 -24.43 -30.76 -43.20
C LYS A 2 -24.53 -29.26 -43.56
N LEU A 3 -25.60 -28.84 -44.24
CA LEU A 3 -25.79 -27.45 -44.67
C LEU A 3 -26.00 -26.47 -43.49
N LEU A 4 -26.60 -26.93 -42.38
CA LEU A 4 -26.90 -26.11 -41.20
C LEU A 4 -25.63 -25.73 -40.43
N LEU A 5 -24.58 -26.56 -40.53
CA LEU A 5 -23.32 -26.41 -39.83
C LEU A 5 -22.45 -25.29 -40.44
N TYR A 6 -22.59 -25.04 -41.76
CA TYR A 6 -21.91 -23.93 -42.44
C TYR A 6 -22.54 -22.57 -42.11
N ILE A 7 -23.84 -22.51 -41.83
CA ILE A 7 -24.54 -21.26 -41.47
C ILE A 7 -24.08 -20.75 -40.09
N LEU A 8 -23.73 -21.65 -39.16
CA LEU A 8 -23.26 -21.28 -37.83
C LEU A 8 -21.89 -20.58 -37.84
N PHE A 9 -21.06 -20.79 -38.87
CA PHE A 9 -19.73 -20.20 -39.01
C PHE A 9 -19.74 -18.77 -39.57
N PHE A 10 -20.86 -18.31 -40.14
CA PHE A 10 -20.98 -16.98 -40.76
C PHE A 10 -21.61 -15.91 -39.85
N PHE A 11 -21.97 -16.24 -38.61
CA PHE A 11 -22.40 -15.24 -37.63
C PHE A 11 -21.20 -14.79 -36.78
N PRO A 12 -20.61 -13.61 -37.03
CA PRO A 12 -19.64 -13.05 -36.11
C PRO A 12 -20.34 -12.76 -34.78
N ILE A 13 -19.91 -13.43 -33.72
CA ILE A 13 -20.31 -13.10 -32.36
C ILE A 13 -19.67 -11.75 -32.03
N VAL A 14 -20.45 -10.68 -32.13
CA VAL A 14 -20.01 -9.35 -31.67
C VAL A 14 -19.99 -9.38 -30.15
N VAL A 15 -18.81 -9.68 -29.59
CA VAL A 15 -18.58 -9.54 -28.14
C VAL A 15 -18.32 -8.06 -27.87
N ALA A 16 -19.31 -7.38 -27.30
CA ALA A 16 -19.11 -6.04 -26.77
C ALA A 16 -18.25 -6.13 -25.51
N ALA A 17 -16.95 -5.86 -25.64
CA ALA A 17 -16.11 -5.58 -24.49
C ALA A 17 -16.54 -4.24 -23.90
N GLN A 18 -17.40 -4.27 -22.87
CA GLN A 18 -17.80 -3.07 -22.15
C GLN A 18 -16.60 -2.51 -21.42
N SER A 19 -16.28 -1.26 -21.70
CA SER A 19 -15.21 -0.54 -21.02
C SER A 19 -15.62 -0.32 -19.56
N SER A 20 -14.79 -0.75 -18.61
CA SER A 20 -15.15 -0.68 -17.18
C SER A 20 -14.84 0.70 -16.62
N ASP A 21 -15.76 1.24 -15.81
CA ASP A 21 -15.50 2.44 -15.01
C ASP A 21 -14.27 2.26 -14.12
N PHE A 22 -13.60 3.36 -13.80
CA PHE A 22 -12.39 3.34 -13.00
C PHE A 22 -12.24 4.59 -12.12
N ILE A 23 -11.34 4.53 -11.15
CA ILE A 23 -11.08 5.64 -10.22
C ILE A 23 -9.64 6.13 -10.40
N ILE A 24 -9.46 7.44 -10.48
CA ILE A 24 -8.15 8.09 -10.56
C ILE A 24 -7.80 8.71 -9.20
N LEU A 25 -6.67 8.30 -8.65
CA LEU A 25 -6.01 8.98 -7.54
C LEU A 25 -5.12 10.09 -8.11
N LYS A 26 -5.41 11.33 -7.75
CA LYS A 26 -4.61 12.51 -8.11
C LYS A 26 -3.88 13.07 -6.90
N LYS A 27 -2.69 13.61 -7.12
CA LYS A 27 -1.91 14.42 -6.15
C LYS A 27 -1.69 15.79 -6.75
N LYS A 28 -2.25 16.83 -6.13
CA LYS A 28 -2.20 18.22 -6.65
C LYS A 28 -2.57 18.29 -8.15
N GLY A 29 -3.65 17.62 -8.53
CA GLY A 29 -4.14 17.57 -9.92
C GLY A 29 -3.45 16.57 -10.85
N LYS A 30 -2.27 16.05 -10.51
CA LYS A 30 -1.56 15.05 -11.33
C LYS A 30 -1.98 13.63 -10.99
N THR A 31 -2.24 12.79 -11.99
CA THR A 31 -2.55 11.37 -11.80
C THR A 31 -1.38 10.63 -11.18
N VAL A 32 -1.64 9.92 -10.08
CA VAL A 32 -0.66 9.08 -9.37
C VAL A 32 -0.96 7.61 -9.59
N ARG A 33 -2.22 7.23 -9.57
CA ARG A 33 -2.65 5.84 -9.71
C ARG A 33 -4.04 5.78 -10.36
N ASN A 34 -4.20 4.86 -11.30
CA ASN A 34 -5.50 4.45 -11.81
C ASN A 34 -5.90 3.14 -11.13
N ILE A 35 -7.16 3.03 -10.75
CA ILE A 35 -7.73 1.91 -10.00
C ILE A 35 -8.83 1.30 -10.87
N PHE A 36 -8.62 0.05 -11.27
CA PHE A 36 -9.49 -0.67 -12.19
C PHE A 36 -10.13 -1.88 -11.52
N ALA A 37 -11.29 -2.28 -12.03
CA ALA A 37 -11.83 -3.61 -11.75
C ALA A 37 -10.82 -4.69 -12.17
N GLY A 38 -10.80 -5.80 -11.45
CA GLY A 38 -9.88 -6.91 -11.70
C GLY A 38 -8.53 -6.80 -10.98
N SER A 39 -8.34 -5.82 -10.09
CA SER A 39 -7.08 -5.60 -9.37
C SER A 39 -7.27 -5.59 -7.84
N ASN A 40 -6.20 -5.85 -7.08
CA ASN A 40 -6.23 -5.73 -5.62
C ASN A 40 -6.02 -4.28 -5.17
N ILE A 41 -6.69 -3.91 -4.08
CA ILE A 41 -6.63 -2.59 -3.47
C ILE A 41 -6.56 -2.70 -1.96
N ALA A 42 -5.60 -1.97 -1.40
CA ALA A 42 -5.47 -1.77 0.03
C ALA A 42 -5.72 -0.30 0.39
N PHE A 43 -6.68 -0.04 1.27
CA PHE A 43 -7.01 1.31 1.71
C PHE A 43 -7.63 1.34 3.11
N VAL A 44 -7.67 2.53 3.69
CA VAL A 44 -8.37 2.83 4.94
C VAL A 44 -9.59 3.67 4.59
N THR A 45 -10.77 3.25 5.06
CA THR A 45 -12.02 3.97 4.88
C THR A 45 -12.04 5.28 5.70
N THR A 46 -13.00 6.16 5.44
CA THR A 46 -13.18 7.40 6.23
C THR A 46 -13.54 7.14 7.70
N ASN A 47 -14.09 5.97 8.04
CA ASN A 47 -14.31 5.53 9.42
C ASN A 47 -13.14 4.74 10.03
N GLY A 48 -11.99 4.67 9.36
CA GLY A 48 -10.77 4.07 9.90
C GLY A 48 -10.62 2.56 9.71
N ALA A 49 -11.57 1.88 9.06
CA ALA A 49 -11.45 0.46 8.77
C ALA A 49 -10.44 0.21 7.64
N TYR A 50 -9.49 -0.68 7.87
CA TYR A 50 -8.56 -1.14 6.84
C TYR A 50 -9.21 -2.23 5.98
N ARG A 51 -8.98 -2.18 4.67
CA ARG A 51 -9.43 -3.17 3.70
C ARG A 51 -8.27 -3.52 2.78
N ASP A 52 -8.05 -4.81 2.59
CA ASP A 52 -7.20 -5.37 1.53
C ASP A 52 -8.03 -6.38 0.76
N ALA A 53 -8.44 -6.03 -0.45
CA ALA A 53 -9.47 -6.76 -1.17
C ALA A 53 -9.27 -6.70 -2.69
N TYR A 54 -9.85 -7.68 -3.37
CA TYR A 54 -9.97 -7.71 -4.82
C TYR A 54 -11.14 -6.83 -5.28
N ILE A 55 -10.93 -6.06 -6.34
CA ILE A 55 -11.99 -5.22 -6.94
C ILE A 55 -12.75 -6.04 -7.97
N ASN A 56 -13.95 -6.49 -7.64
CA ASN A 56 -14.81 -7.20 -8.58
C ASN A 56 -15.37 -6.27 -9.65
N ALA A 57 -15.78 -5.06 -9.27
CA ALA A 57 -16.36 -4.09 -10.19
C ALA A 57 -16.23 -2.66 -9.65
N ILE A 58 -16.27 -1.70 -10.56
CA ILE A 58 -16.47 -0.28 -10.28
C ILE A 58 -17.64 0.15 -11.16
N LYS A 59 -18.71 0.67 -10.56
CA LYS A 59 -19.89 1.19 -11.27
C LYS A 59 -20.73 2.06 -10.33
N ASN A 60 -21.42 3.06 -10.88
CA ASN A 60 -22.32 3.96 -10.14
C ASN A 60 -21.66 4.57 -8.89
N ASP A 61 -20.48 5.20 -9.07
CA ASP A 61 -19.69 5.81 -8.00
C ASP A 61 -19.26 4.86 -6.86
N SER A 62 -19.40 3.55 -7.07
CA SER A 62 -19.18 2.54 -6.04
C SER A 62 -18.11 1.54 -6.47
N ILE A 63 -17.32 1.10 -5.49
CA ILE A 63 -16.33 0.04 -5.62
C ILE A 63 -16.85 -1.22 -4.92
N TYR A 64 -16.87 -2.33 -5.64
CA TYR A 64 -17.31 -3.63 -5.17
C TYR A 64 -16.08 -4.48 -4.89
N LEU A 65 -15.95 -4.93 -3.65
CA LEU A 65 -14.76 -5.55 -3.11
C LEU A 65 -15.05 -6.97 -2.62
N GLN A 66 -14.05 -7.83 -2.75
CA GLN A 66 -14.04 -9.16 -2.17
C GLN A 66 -12.74 -9.37 -1.39
N GLU A 67 -12.87 -9.51 -0.08
CA GLU A 67 -11.79 -9.79 0.85
C GLU A 67 -11.73 -11.29 1.11
N PHE A 68 -10.57 -11.90 0.91
CA PHE A 68 -10.37 -13.33 1.08
C PHE A 68 -9.79 -13.63 2.46
N VAL A 69 -10.42 -14.55 3.20
CA VAL A 69 -9.85 -15.07 4.44
C VAL A 69 -8.91 -16.20 4.04
N VAL A 70 -7.60 -15.99 4.20
CA VAL A 70 -6.58 -16.98 3.81
C VAL A 70 -5.92 -17.53 5.07
N ASN A 71 -5.96 -18.85 5.22
CA ASN A 71 -5.36 -19.59 6.32
C ASN A 71 -4.22 -20.47 5.81
N ARG A 72 -3.21 -20.68 6.65
CA ARG A 72 -2.12 -21.62 6.37
C ARG A 72 -2.40 -22.92 7.11
N ILE A 73 -2.63 -24.00 6.37
CA ILE A 73 -2.91 -25.33 6.94
C ILE A 73 -1.78 -26.31 6.61
N MET A 74 -1.50 -27.23 7.54
CA MET A 74 -0.50 -28.26 7.36
C MET A 74 -1.10 -29.42 6.57
N THR A 75 -0.37 -29.90 5.56
CA THR A 75 -0.71 -31.10 4.80
C THR A 75 -0.31 -32.35 5.56
N THR A 76 -0.80 -33.51 5.13
CA THR A 76 -0.43 -34.82 5.69
C THR A 76 1.07 -35.12 5.60
N PHE A 77 1.80 -34.46 4.71
CA PHE A 77 3.25 -34.61 4.53
C PHE A 77 4.07 -33.60 5.37
N GLY A 78 3.44 -32.86 6.28
CA GLY A 78 4.13 -31.86 7.12
C GLY A 78 4.52 -30.57 6.40
N THR A 79 4.10 -30.40 5.14
CA THR A 79 4.26 -29.13 4.39
C THR A 79 3.06 -28.22 4.63
N TYR A 80 3.15 -26.94 4.26
CA TYR A 80 2.04 -26.01 4.43
C TYR A 80 1.46 -25.57 3.09
N ILE A 81 0.14 -25.47 3.01
CA ILE A 81 -0.59 -24.86 1.89
C ILE A 81 -1.41 -23.67 2.38
N LEU A 82 -1.69 -22.75 1.47
CA LEU A 82 -2.64 -21.66 1.69
C LEU A 82 -4.02 -22.16 1.27
N ASP A 83 -4.99 -22.07 2.17
CA ASP A 83 -6.39 -22.38 1.93
C ASP A 83 -7.23 -21.11 2.13
N THR A 84 -8.29 -20.95 1.33
CA THR A 84 -9.20 -19.79 1.40
C THR A 84 -10.57 -20.26 1.86
N PRO A 85 -10.80 -20.42 3.19
CA PRO A 85 -12.06 -20.93 3.73
C PRO A 85 -13.28 -20.06 3.41
N GLY A 86 -13.08 -18.79 3.04
CA GLY A 86 -14.20 -17.91 2.70
C GLY A 86 -13.78 -16.54 2.19
N SER A 87 -14.79 -15.74 1.87
CA SER A 87 -14.60 -14.35 1.47
C SER A 87 -15.76 -13.48 1.92
N PHE A 88 -15.46 -12.22 2.25
CA PHE A 88 -16.45 -11.20 2.54
C PHE A 88 -16.59 -10.26 1.34
N ARG A 89 -17.82 -9.81 1.07
CA ARG A 89 -18.10 -8.83 0.03
C ARG A 89 -18.48 -7.50 0.65
N TYR A 90 -17.86 -6.43 0.15
CA TYR A 90 -18.14 -5.07 0.60
C TYR A 90 -18.44 -4.17 -0.58
N THR A 91 -19.30 -3.19 -0.35
CA THR A 91 -19.56 -2.12 -1.30
C THR A 91 -19.29 -0.81 -0.61
N TYR A 92 -18.46 0.03 -1.23
CA TYR A 92 -18.17 1.37 -0.74
C TYR A 92 -18.42 2.38 -1.86
N HIS A 93 -18.96 3.54 -1.51
CA HIS A 93 -18.88 4.69 -2.39
C HIS A 93 -17.41 5.15 -2.48
N TYR A 94 -16.91 5.56 -3.64
CA TYR A 94 -15.48 5.86 -3.82
C TYR A 94 -14.97 6.97 -2.87
N LYS A 95 -15.85 7.90 -2.48
CA LYS A 95 -15.59 8.95 -1.48
C LYS A 95 -15.41 8.44 -0.04
N GLN A 96 -15.78 7.20 0.26
CA GLN A 96 -15.54 6.56 1.55
C GLN A 96 -14.11 6.03 1.69
N ILE A 97 -13.30 6.10 0.63
CA ILE A 97 -11.86 5.82 0.69
C ILE A 97 -11.17 7.03 1.34
N GLY A 98 -10.69 6.87 2.57
CA GLY A 98 -10.08 7.94 3.36
C GLY A 98 -8.57 8.08 3.16
N ALA A 99 -7.85 6.97 3.03
CA ALA A 99 -6.42 6.98 2.77
C ALA A 99 -5.93 5.71 2.07
N PHE A 100 -4.85 5.84 1.31
CA PHE A 100 -4.05 4.70 0.86
C PHE A 100 -2.75 4.61 1.66
N GLY A 101 -2.16 3.42 1.69
CA GLY A 101 -0.80 3.22 2.20
C GLY A 101 0.22 4.13 1.52
N ALA A 102 1.41 4.25 2.12
CA ALA A 102 2.51 4.94 1.46
C ALA A 102 2.78 4.27 0.11
N PRO A 103 3.12 5.04 -0.95
CA PRO A 103 3.51 4.43 -2.22
C PRO A 103 4.67 3.48 -1.99
N ALA A 104 4.66 2.33 -2.69
CA ALA A 104 5.73 1.36 -2.61
C ALA A 104 7.07 2.06 -2.85
N GLN A 105 7.98 1.95 -1.88
CA GLN A 105 9.26 2.61 -1.93
C GLN A 105 10.13 1.90 -2.97
N ARG A 106 10.36 2.55 -4.11
CA ARG A 106 11.29 2.06 -5.14
C ARG A 106 12.64 2.71 -4.91
N GLY A 107 13.69 1.89 -4.76
CA GLY A 107 15.06 2.35 -4.50
C GLY A 107 15.37 2.50 -3.01
N PHE A 108 16.13 3.54 -2.65
CA PHE A 108 16.68 3.73 -1.31
C PHE A 108 15.60 3.91 -0.23
N ASN A 109 15.68 3.13 0.85
CA ASN A 109 14.75 3.21 1.98
C ASN A 109 15.13 4.36 2.92
N ILE A 110 14.66 5.57 2.63
CA ILE A 110 14.87 6.77 3.44
C ILE A 110 14.35 6.59 4.88
N SER A 111 13.18 5.96 5.07
CA SER A 111 12.61 5.79 6.42
C SER A 111 13.42 4.77 7.22
N GLY A 112 13.76 3.63 6.62
CA GLY A 112 14.55 2.59 7.25
C GLY A 112 15.95 3.07 7.59
N SER A 113 16.59 3.80 6.68
CA SER A 113 17.92 4.38 6.90
C SER A 113 17.89 5.49 7.95
N GLY A 114 16.86 6.35 7.91
CA GLY A 114 16.64 7.38 8.94
C GLY A 114 16.43 6.77 10.32
N ALA A 115 15.62 5.72 10.42
CA ALA A 115 15.40 4.98 11.66
C ALA A 115 16.67 4.30 12.17
N ALA A 116 17.47 3.70 11.27
CA ALA A 116 18.74 3.08 11.63
C ALA A 116 19.76 4.12 12.15
N LEU A 117 19.90 5.27 11.48
CA LEU A 117 20.76 6.36 11.93
C LEU A 117 20.30 6.95 13.25
N MET A 118 18.99 7.13 13.42
CA MET A 118 18.41 7.64 14.66
C MET A 118 18.64 6.67 15.83
N GLY A 119 18.37 5.38 15.61
CA GLY A 119 18.58 4.32 16.61
C GLY A 119 20.07 4.14 16.94
N GLY A 120 20.93 4.09 15.93
CA GLY A 120 22.39 4.00 16.11
C GLY A 120 22.96 5.21 16.84
N GLY A 121 22.56 6.43 16.45
CA GLY A 121 22.93 7.67 17.13
C GLY A 121 22.49 7.67 18.60
N ALA A 122 21.24 7.31 18.88
CA ALA A 122 20.73 7.22 20.25
C ALA A 122 21.51 6.19 21.10
N LEU A 123 21.79 5.01 20.56
CA LEU A 123 22.60 3.99 21.25
C LEU A 123 24.01 4.50 21.55
N LEU A 124 24.66 5.15 20.59
CA LEU A 124 26.00 5.72 20.77
C LEU A 124 26.02 6.88 21.78
N THR A 125 24.97 7.71 21.80
CA THR A 125 24.79 8.77 22.80
C THR A 125 24.64 8.18 24.20
N ILE A 126 23.83 7.12 24.36
CA ILE A 126 23.68 6.42 25.64
C ILE A 126 25.01 5.80 26.07
N ALA A 127 25.70 5.09 25.17
CA ALA A 127 27.01 4.49 25.45
C ALA A 127 28.03 5.55 25.87
N SER A 128 28.04 6.70 25.18
CA SER A 128 28.92 7.83 25.53
C SER A 128 28.57 8.44 26.88
N GLY A 129 27.28 8.52 27.24
CA GLY A 129 26.82 8.93 28.57
C GLY A 129 27.26 7.96 29.67
N ILE A 130 27.19 6.65 29.42
CA ILE A 130 27.71 5.63 30.34
C ILE A 130 29.22 5.79 30.52
N SER A 131 29.99 5.94 29.43
CA SER A 131 31.44 6.18 29.52
C SER A 131 31.75 7.45 30.33
N TYR A 132 31.00 8.53 30.13
CA TYR A 132 31.19 9.76 30.91
C TYR A 132 30.99 9.58 32.42
N LEU A 133 30.03 8.73 32.83
CA LEU A 133 29.74 8.47 34.24
C LEU A 133 30.65 7.41 34.86
N ALA A 134 30.99 6.35 34.12
CA ALA A 134 31.70 5.19 34.64
C ALA A 134 33.23 5.25 34.44
N ASP A 135 33.70 5.85 33.33
CA ASP A 135 35.12 5.88 32.98
C ASP A 135 35.43 7.10 32.09
N LYS A 136 35.65 8.24 32.74
CA LYS A 136 35.85 9.55 32.09
C LYS A 136 37.03 9.58 31.13
N GLU A 137 38.03 8.71 31.28
CA GLU A 137 39.19 8.67 30.37
C GLU A 137 38.82 8.10 29.00
N LYS A 138 37.82 7.21 28.95
CA LYS A 138 37.30 6.64 27.70
C LYS A 138 36.19 7.49 27.08
N PHE A 139 35.78 8.59 27.72
CA PHE A 139 34.80 9.50 27.17
C PHE A 139 35.41 10.37 26.06
N SER A 140 34.72 10.41 24.91
CA SER A 140 35.08 11.29 23.80
C SER A 140 33.94 12.26 23.51
N PRO A 141 34.13 13.58 23.74
CA PRO A 141 33.17 14.60 23.33
C PRO A 141 32.88 14.56 21.83
N GLY A 142 33.89 14.22 21.01
CA GLY A 142 33.74 14.09 19.56
C GLY A 142 32.83 12.94 19.16
N LEU A 143 32.94 11.79 19.82
CA LEU A 143 32.04 10.64 19.58
C LEU A 143 30.61 10.95 20.02
N LEU A 144 30.43 11.63 21.15
CA LEU A 144 29.11 12.08 21.59
C LEU A 144 28.49 13.06 20.58
N ALA A 145 29.25 14.05 20.12
CA ALA A 145 28.81 15.00 19.11
C ALA A 145 28.45 14.31 17.78
N ALA A 146 29.27 13.35 17.33
CA ALA A 146 28.99 12.55 16.15
C ALA A 146 27.72 11.70 16.32
N ALA A 147 27.53 11.08 17.49
CA ALA A 147 26.35 10.28 17.81
C ALA A 147 25.06 11.12 17.77
N VAL A 148 25.08 12.29 18.39
CA VAL A 148 23.96 13.25 18.35
C VAL A 148 23.71 13.72 16.92
N GLY A 149 24.78 14.02 16.16
CA GLY A 149 24.70 14.40 14.75
C GLY A 149 24.04 13.32 13.89
N LEU A 150 24.46 12.07 14.02
CA LEU A 150 23.86 10.91 13.35
C LEU A 150 22.38 10.75 13.73
N GLY A 151 22.06 10.90 15.02
CA GLY A 151 20.69 10.86 15.52
C GLY A 151 19.81 11.94 14.87
N GLY A 152 20.31 13.17 14.80
CA GLY A 152 19.66 14.31 14.17
C GLY A 152 19.45 14.12 12.67
N LEU A 153 20.46 13.63 11.95
CA LEU A 153 20.35 13.29 10.53
C LEU A 153 19.29 12.21 10.29
N GLY A 154 19.28 11.17 11.12
CA GLY A 154 18.28 10.11 11.08
C GLY A 154 16.86 10.63 11.25
N TYR A 155 16.65 11.55 12.21
CA TYR A 155 15.37 12.22 12.44
C TYR A 155 14.89 13.02 11.23
N LEU A 156 15.77 13.84 10.63
CA LEU A 156 15.44 14.64 9.44
C LEU A 156 15.08 13.77 8.24
N MET A 157 15.84 12.69 8.01
CA MET A 157 15.55 11.71 6.95
C MET A 157 14.19 11.05 7.16
N ASN A 158 13.88 10.60 8.38
CA ASN A 158 12.62 9.94 8.66
C ASN A 158 11.41 10.89 8.50
N SER A 159 11.55 12.15 8.92
CA SER A 159 10.51 13.19 8.75
C SER A 159 10.17 13.44 7.27
N SER A 160 11.17 13.27 6.40
CA SER A 160 11.07 13.48 4.94
C SER A 160 10.53 12.25 4.19
N SER A 161 10.29 11.14 4.89
CA SER A 161 9.78 9.90 4.29
C SER A 161 8.37 10.06 3.70
N SER A 162 8.04 9.19 2.74
CA SER A 162 6.72 9.13 2.11
C SER A 162 5.64 8.74 3.14
N LYS A 163 4.83 9.73 3.53
CA LYS A 163 3.65 9.49 4.36
C LYS A 163 2.51 8.89 3.54
N GLY A 164 1.58 8.22 4.23
CA GLY A 164 0.34 7.69 3.65
C GLY A 164 -0.42 8.73 2.82
N MET A 165 -1.21 8.24 1.86
CA MET A 165 -1.92 9.09 0.91
C MET A 165 -3.33 9.39 1.40
N THR A 166 -3.47 10.35 2.31
CA THR A 166 -4.78 10.79 2.84
C THR A 166 -5.55 11.62 1.83
N ILE A 167 -6.78 11.20 1.53
CA ILE A 167 -7.71 11.85 0.61
C ILE A 167 -8.29 13.12 1.26
N GLY A 168 -8.46 14.19 0.48
CA GLY A 168 -9.06 15.46 0.90
C GLY A 168 -8.07 16.61 1.14
N LYS A 169 -6.78 16.33 1.30
CA LYS A 169 -5.72 17.37 1.35
C LYS A 169 -5.06 17.54 -0.02
N LYS A 170 -3.85 17.00 -0.16
CA LYS A 170 -3.10 17.01 -1.42
C LYS A 170 -3.55 15.92 -2.39
N TYR A 171 -4.28 14.91 -1.92
CA TYR A 171 -4.77 13.80 -2.72
C TYR A 171 -6.28 13.89 -2.92
N THR A 172 -6.73 13.60 -4.13
CA THR A 172 -8.16 13.58 -4.49
C THR A 172 -8.47 12.33 -5.31
N LEU A 173 -9.72 11.88 -5.23
CA LEU A 173 -10.25 10.78 -6.04
C LEU A 173 -11.23 11.32 -7.06
N GLN A 174 -11.13 10.81 -8.28
CA GLN A 174 -12.04 11.13 -9.36
C GLN A 174 -12.60 9.83 -9.96
N TYR A 175 -13.91 9.74 -10.02
CA TYR A 175 -14.60 8.67 -10.72
C TYR A 175 -14.60 8.94 -12.22
N MET A 176 -14.36 7.91 -13.02
CA MET A 176 -14.38 7.96 -14.48
C MET A 176 -15.40 6.97 -14.98
N LYS A 177 -16.49 7.50 -15.53
CA LYS A 177 -17.50 6.71 -16.22
C LYS A 177 -17.04 6.44 -17.64
N MET A 178 -17.00 5.17 -18.00
CA MET A 178 -16.73 4.69 -19.33
C MET A 178 -18.07 4.37 -20.03
N GLN A 179 -18.17 4.69 -21.32
CA GLN A 179 -19.39 4.55 -22.13
C GLN A 179 -19.35 3.26 -22.94
#